data_AF-A0A3A5L251-F1
#
_entry.id   AF-A0A3A5L251-F1
#
_cell.length_a   1.000
_cell.length_b   1.000
_cell.length_c   1.000
_cell.angle_alpha   90.00
_cell.angle_beta   90.00
_cell.angle_gamma   90.00
#
_symmetry.space_group_name_H-M   'P 1'
#
loop_
_entity.id
_entity.type
_entity.pdbx_description
1 polymer ?
#
loop_
_entity_poly.entity_id
_entity_poly.type
_entity_poly.pdbx_seq_one_letter_code
_entity_poly.pdbx_strand_id
1 'polypeptide(L)'
;MKKRLAVLLVLVAFPVFAGTKTMECVLQGVSERVVFALPEKDGDKPSIDFVYPVKVSLYSLRNNNLLLMAVDSEDSSRPRLFISAQKAASKSGYAGQFMTDAGGNALQLDNGPVLCHLKQLNRPG
;
A
#
# COMPACT_ATOMS: atom_id res chain seq x y z
N MET A 1 -66.48 6.41 -5.31
CA MET A 1 -65.35 6.70 -4.39
C MET A 1 -64.05 6.34 -5.11
N LYS A 2 -63.24 7.33 -5.55
CA LYS A 2 -62.02 7.11 -6.35
C LYS A 2 -60.82 6.95 -5.40
N LYS A 3 -60.31 5.74 -5.22
CA LYS A 3 -59.07 5.47 -4.45
C LYS A 3 -57.87 5.86 -5.31
N ARG A 4 -57.17 6.94 -4.95
CA ARG A 4 -55.88 7.31 -5.55
C ARG A 4 -54.81 6.44 -4.89
N LEU A 5 -54.20 5.56 -5.67
CA LEU A 5 -53.06 4.73 -5.25
C LEU A 5 -51.80 5.61 -5.30
N ALA A 6 -51.25 5.97 -4.16
CA ALA A 6 -49.99 6.69 -4.07
C ALA A 6 -48.84 5.69 -4.22
N VAL A 7 -48.06 5.83 -5.29
CA VAL A 7 -46.84 5.04 -5.52
C VAL A 7 -45.71 5.67 -4.71
N LEU A 8 -45.27 4.96 -3.67
CA LEU A 8 -44.13 5.35 -2.85
C LEU A 8 -42.84 4.92 -3.58
N LEU A 9 -42.15 5.88 -4.18
CA LEU A 9 -40.87 5.65 -4.86
C LEU A 9 -39.77 5.53 -3.79
N VAL A 10 -39.38 4.30 -3.44
CA VAL A 10 -38.26 4.04 -2.52
C VAL A 10 -36.96 4.22 -3.30
N LEU A 11 -36.27 5.34 -3.09
CA LEU A 11 -34.91 5.56 -3.56
C LEU A 11 -33.95 4.64 -2.79
N VAL A 12 -33.59 3.52 -3.40
CA VAL A 12 -32.52 2.65 -2.91
C VAL A 12 -31.20 3.35 -3.19
N ALA A 13 -30.64 4.02 -2.18
CA ALA A 13 -29.29 4.55 -2.25
C ALA A 13 -28.31 3.37 -2.22
N PHE A 14 -27.77 3.00 -3.37
CA PHE A 14 -26.64 2.09 -3.43
C PHE A 14 -25.41 2.81 -2.86
N PRO A 15 -24.73 2.29 -1.83
CA PRO A 15 -23.47 2.86 -1.40
C PRO A 15 -22.47 2.69 -2.55
N VAL A 16 -22.00 3.81 -3.09
CA VAL A 16 -20.87 3.84 -4.02
C VAL A 16 -19.63 3.50 -3.20
N PHE A 17 -19.20 2.24 -3.26
CA PHE A 17 -17.94 1.81 -2.66
C PHE A 17 -16.79 2.40 -3.49
N ALA A 18 -16.09 3.39 -2.94
CA ALA A 18 -14.86 3.91 -3.53
C ALA A 18 -13.79 2.80 -3.56
N GLY A 19 -13.20 2.54 -4.72
CA GLY A 19 -12.18 1.51 -4.88
C GLY A 19 -10.96 1.75 -3.99
N THR A 20 -10.43 0.69 -3.37
CA THR A 20 -9.25 0.76 -2.52
C THR A 20 -8.01 1.13 -3.36
N LYS A 21 -7.35 2.24 -3.02
CA LYS A 21 -6.08 2.62 -3.64
C LYS A 21 -4.97 1.72 -3.09
N THR A 22 -4.12 1.21 -3.98
CA THR A 22 -2.96 0.40 -3.61
C THR A 22 -1.67 1.11 -4.04
N MET A 23 -0.60 0.85 -3.31
CA MET A 23 0.76 1.18 -3.70
C MET A 23 1.44 -0.10 -4.14
N GLU A 24 2.06 -0.08 -5.31
CA GLU A 24 2.97 -1.14 -5.77
C GLU A 24 4.37 -0.56 -5.90
N CYS A 25 5.32 -1.14 -5.17
CA CYS A 25 6.73 -0.80 -5.22
C CYS A 25 7.53 -1.94 -5.88
N VAL A 26 8.22 -1.62 -6.96
CA VAL A 26 9.13 -2.53 -7.67
C VAL A 26 10.54 -2.28 -7.16
N LEU A 27 11.12 -3.29 -6.49
CA LEU A 27 12.49 -3.26 -5.98
C LEU A 27 13.43 -3.62 -7.13
N GLN A 28 14.23 -2.69 -7.63
CA GLN A 28 15.06 -2.94 -8.82
C GLN A 28 16.26 -3.83 -8.48
N GLY A 29 16.55 -4.80 -9.35
CA GLY A 29 17.65 -5.75 -9.15
C GLY A 29 17.28 -7.01 -8.37
N VAL A 30 16.07 -7.07 -7.82
CA VAL A 30 15.50 -8.28 -7.20
C VAL A 30 14.14 -8.61 -7.82
N SER A 31 13.68 -9.86 -7.66
CA SER A 31 12.39 -10.30 -8.22
C SER A 31 11.17 -9.88 -7.37
N GLU A 32 11.40 -9.26 -6.21
CA GLU A 32 10.37 -8.95 -5.24
C GLU A 32 9.63 -7.64 -5.54
N ARG A 33 8.34 -7.62 -5.19
CA ARG A 33 7.48 -6.44 -5.23
C ARG A 33 6.77 -6.30 -3.91
N VAL A 34 6.63 -5.06 -3.45
CA VAL A 34 5.90 -4.75 -2.22
C VAL A 34 4.60 -4.08 -2.61
N VAL A 35 3.49 -4.75 -2.32
CA VAL A 35 2.14 -4.25 -2.62
C VAL A 35 1.37 -4.07 -1.32
N PHE A 36 0.70 -2.93 -1.18
CA PHE A 36 -0.15 -2.67 -0.03
C PHE A 36 -1.31 -1.73 -0.34
N ALA A 37 -2.42 -1.92 0.38
CA ALA A 37 -3.52 -0.97 0.37
C ALA A 37 -3.12 0.29 1.14
N LEU A 38 -3.49 1.46 0.61
CA LEU A 38 -3.32 2.71 1.36
C LEU A 38 -4.28 2.70 2.55
N PRO A 39 -3.79 3.01 3.77
CA PRO A 39 -4.67 3.17 4.92
C PRO A 39 -5.69 4.28 4.69
N GLU A 40 -6.93 4.07 5.15
CA GLU A 40 -8.01 5.06 5.02
C GLU A 40 -7.84 6.23 5.99
N LYS A 41 -7.15 5.99 7.12
CA LYS A 41 -6.92 6.98 8.17
C LYS A 41 -5.46 7.33 8.28
N ASP A 42 -5.22 8.59 8.56
CA ASP A 42 -3.91 9.12 8.86
C ASP A 42 -3.33 8.49 10.14
N GLY A 43 -2.11 7.97 10.05
CA GLY A 43 -1.41 7.32 11.18
C GLY A 43 -1.59 5.80 11.25
N ASP A 44 -2.57 5.25 10.53
CA ASP A 44 -2.70 3.81 10.37
C ASP A 44 -1.54 3.26 9.53
N LYS A 45 -1.14 2.01 9.80
CA LYS A 45 -0.07 1.34 9.07
C LYS A 45 -0.67 0.30 8.13
N PRO A 46 -0.20 0.21 6.88
CA PRO A 46 -0.67 -0.82 5.98
C PRO A 46 -0.15 -2.20 6.41
N SER A 47 -0.87 -3.25 6.01
CA SER A 47 -0.28 -4.58 5.88
C SER A 47 0.40 -4.68 4.51
N ILE A 48 1.57 -5.32 4.46
CA ILE A 48 2.31 -5.52 3.21
C ILE A 48 2.40 -7.02 2.93
N ASP A 49 2.35 -7.38 1.64
CA ASP A 49 2.72 -8.71 1.18
C ASP A 49 4.24 -8.77 1.01
N PHE A 50 4.88 -9.71 1.70
CA PHE A 50 6.33 -9.88 1.75
C PHE A 50 6.64 -11.37 1.95
N VAL A 51 7.79 -11.84 1.46
CA VAL A 51 8.14 -13.28 1.49
C VAL A 51 8.19 -13.90 2.89
N TYR A 52 8.31 -13.07 3.93
CA TYR A 52 8.26 -13.46 5.34
C TYR A 52 7.15 -12.72 6.10
N PRO A 53 6.64 -13.29 7.21
CA PRO A 53 5.75 -12.59 8.12
C PRO A 53 6.39 -11.31 8.66
N VAL A 54 5.79 -10.17 8.34
CA VAL A 54 6.28 -8.85 8.73
C VAL A 54 5.16 -7.98 9.28
N LYS A 55 5.54 -7.03 10.14
CA LYS A 55 4.68 -5.94 10.59
C LYS A 55 5.32 -4.61 10.23
N VAL A 56 4.50 -3.68 9.73
CA VAL A 56 4.98 -2.32 9.46
C VAL A 56 5.22 -1.60 10.78
N SER A 57 6.47 -1.21 11.03
CA SER A 57 6.88 -0.46 12.22
C SER A 57 6.78 1.04 11.99
N LEU A 58 7.00 1.50 10.75
CA LEU A 58 6.91 2.91 10.37
C LEU A 58 6.27 3.04 8.98
N TYR A 59 5.32 3.96 8.85
CA TYR A 59 4.72 4.33 7.57
C TYR A 59 4.45 5.83 7.53
N SER A 60 4.77 6.46 6.40
CA SER A 60 4.39 7.84 6.11
C SER A 60 4.23 8.02 4.61
N LEU A 61 3.09 8.53 4.19
CA LEU A 61 2.85 8.98 2.81
C LEU A 61 2.38 10.43 2.86
N ARG A 62 3.33 11.36 3.03
CA ARG A 62 3.05 12.78 3.28
C ARG A 62 4.07 13.67 2.58
N ASN A 63 3.64 14.88 2.22
CA ASN A 63 4.51 15.90 1.63
C ASN A 63 5.32 15.39 0.43
N ASN A 64 4.69 14.61 -0.44
CA ASN A 64 5.34 13.95 -1.60
C ASN A 64 6.45 12.95 -1.23
N ASN A 65 6.51 12.48 0.02
CA ASN A 65 7.45 11.44 0.45
C ASN A 65 6.69 10.17 0.83
N LEU A 66 7.29 9.03 0.50
CA LEU A 66 6.92 7.70 0.96
C LEU A 66 8.05 7.18 1.86
N LEU A 67 7.70 6.80 3.08
CA LEU A 67 8.54 6.04 4.00
C LEU A 67 7.78 4.81 4.44
N LEU A 68 8.43 3.66 4.37
CA LEU A 68 7.90 2.41 4.88
C LEU A 68 9.03 1.59 5.49
N MET A 69 8.85 1.13 6.71
CA MET A 69 9.72 0.18 7.37
C MET A 69 8.88 -0.97 7.89
N ALA A 70 9.29 -2.19 7.56
CA ALA A 70 8.73 -3.40 8.10
C ALA A 70 9.81 -4.20 8.84
N VAL A 71 9.40 -4.78 9.95
CA VAL A 71 10.23 -5.64 10.80
C VAL A 71 9.60 -7.02 10.83
N ASP A 72 10.40 -8.00 11.25
CA ASP A 72 9.91 -9.35 11.51
C ASP A 72 8.72 -9.33 12.48
N SER A 73 7.70 -10.16 12.23
CA SER A 73 6.50 -10.18 13.07
C SER A 73 6.83 -10.64 14.49
N GLU A 74 7.75 -11.58 14.63
CA GLU A 74 8.14 -12.22 15.89
C GLU A 74 9.27 -11.48 16.59
N ASP A 75 10.14 -10.80 15.84
CA ASP A 75 11.29 -10.06 16.39
C ASP A 75 11.43 -8.64 15.79
N SER A 76 10.90 -7.64 16.51
CA SER A 76 10.95 -6.25 16.05
C SER A 76 12.36 -5.64 16.00
N SER A 77 13.38 -6.32 16.53
CA SER A 77 14.78 -5.86 16.40
C SER A 77 15.36 -6.12 15.01
N ARG A 78 14.64 -6.87 14.15
CA ARG A 78 15.09 -7.30 12.83
C ARG A 78 14.33 -6.56 11.71
N PRO A 79 14.92 -5.51 11.11
CA PRO A 79 14.35 -4.89 9.91
C PRO A 79 14.38 -5.88 8.75
N ARG A 80 13.25 -6.00 8.04
CA ARG A 80 13.11 -6.86 6.85
C ARG A 80 12.96 -6.06 5.57
N LEU A 81 12.40 -4.85 5.68
CA LEU A 81 12.21 -3.96 4.55
C LEU A 81 12.31 -2.51 5.02
N PHE A 82 13.02 -1.71 4.23
CA PHE A 82 13.01 -0.26 4.30
C PHE A 82 12.84 0.32 2.90
N ILE A 83 11.91 1.25 2.74
CA ILE A 83 11.66 2.00 1.52
C ILE A 83 11.64 3.49 1.86
N SER A 84 12.42 4.28 1.13
CA SER A 84 12.35 5.74 1.16
C SER A 84 12.32 6.26 -0.26
N ALA A 85 11.24 6.95 -0.61
CA ALA A 85 11.02 7.44 -1.96
C ALA A 85 10.33 8.81 -1.98
N GLN A 86 10.57 9.57 -3.04
CA GLN A 86 9.97 10.89 -3.25
C GLN A 86 9.20 10.91 -4.56
N LYS A 87 8.10 11.67 -4.61
CA LYS A 87 7.30 11.83 -5.81
C LYS A 87 8.19 12.41 -6.92
N ALA A 88 8.29 11.69 -8.03
CA ALA A 88 9.09 12.12 -9.16
C ALA A 88 8.42 13.32 -9.84
N ALA A 89 9.20 14.37 -10.14
CA ALA A 89 8.68 15.59 -10.77
C ALA A 89 8.04 15.34 -12.15
N SER A 90 8.49 14.31 -12.87
CA SER A 90 8.09 14.00 -14.25
C SER A 90 7.24 12.73 -14.41
N LYS A 91 6.93 12.00 -13.32
CA LYS A 91 6.22 10.71 -13.40
C LYS A 91 5.10 10.63 -12.35
N SER A 92 4.03 9.91 -12.68
CA SER A 92 3.00 9.50 -11.71
C SER A 92 3.55 8.38 -10.81
N GLY A 93 4.44 8.71 -9.89
CA GLY A 93 5.05 7.73 -8.99
C GLY A 93 6.07 8.32 -8.05
N TYR A 94 6.60 7.47 -7.19
CA TYR A 94 7.67 7.75 -6.25
C TYR A 94 8.92 6.98 -6.67
N ALA A 95 10.08 7.64 -6.66
CA ALA A 95 11.37 7.03 -6.93
C ALA A 95 12.27 7.20 -5.71
N GLY A 96 13.08 6.20 -5.41
CA GLY A 96 13.92 6.25 -4.22
C GLY A 96 14.83 5.04 -4.07
N GLN A 97 15.07 4.65 -2.83
CA GLN A 97 15.91 3.52 -2.46
C GLN A 97 15.16 2.52 -1.57
N PHE A 98 15.56 1.26 -1.64
CA PHE A 98 15.15 0.21 -0.71
C PHE A 98 16.35 -0.50 -0.09
N MET A 99 16.09 -1.16 1.02
CA MET A 99 16.91 -2.22 1.61
C MET A 99 15.97 -3.33 2.08
N THR A 100 16.35 -4.59 1.89
CA THR A 100 15.61 -5.73 2.40
C THR A 100 16.55 -6.77 2.99
N ASP A 101 16.04 -7.52 3.98
CA ASP A 101 16.70 -8.72 4.51
C ASP A 101 15.80 -9.93 4.29
N ALA A 102 16.17 -10.79 3.33
CA ALA A 102 15.44 -12.01 2.99
C ALA A 102 16.13 -13.27 3.54
N GLY A 103 17.12 -13.15 4.44
CA GLY A 103 17.99 -14.28 4.80
C GLY A 103 17.43 -15.28 5.79
N GLY A 104 16.16 -15.16 6.20
CA GLY A 104 15.55 -16.04 7.20
C GLY A 104 16.26 -15.95 8.55
N ASN A 105 17.20 -16.85 8.82
CA ASN A 105 18.07 -16.89 10.01
C ASN A 105 19.51 -16.42 9.75
N ALA A 106 19.89 -16.23 8.49
CA ALA A 106 21.11 -15.56 8.09
C ALA A 106 20.79 -14.13 7.63
N LEU A 107 21.81 -13.29 7.52
CA LEU A 107 21.67 -11.96 6.93
C LEU A 107 21.81 -12.07 5.41
N GLN A 108 20.78 -11.68 4.65
CA GLN A 108 20.85 -11.55 3.20
C GLN A 108 20.30 -10.20 2.79
N LEU A 109 21.22 -9.23 2.70
CA LEU A 109 20.87 -7.85 2.40
C LEU A 109 20.91 -7.59 0.91
N ASP A 110 19.78 -7.17 0.38
CA ASP A 110 19.67 -6.57 -0.95
C ASP A 110 19.26 -5.11 -0.81
N ASN A 111 19.79 -4.26 -1.68
CA ASN A 111 19.46 -2.84 -1.70
C ASN A 111 19.57 -2.28 -3.11
N GLY A 112 18.85 -1.19 -3.35
CA GLY A 112 18.92 -0.53 -4.65
C GLY A 112 17.78 0.44 -4.90
N PRO A 113 17.61 0.85 -6.17
CA PRO A 113 16.54 1.75 -6.55
C PRO A 113 15.17 1.10 -6.37
N VAL A 114 14.17 1.90 -6.00
CA VAL A 114 12.76 1.49 -5.97
C VAL A 114 11.91 2.46 -6.78
N LEU A 115 10.91 1.91 -7.48
CA LEU A 115 9.87 2.66 -8.15
C LEU A 115 8.51 2.25 -7.60
N CYS A 116 7.79 3.20 -6.99
CA CYS A 116 6.47 2.96 -6.43
C CYS A 116 5.39 3.72 -7.20
N HIS A 117 4.27 3.06 -7.46
CA HIS A 117 3.16 3.63 -8.21
C HIS A 117 1.84 3.38 -7.50
N LEU A 118 0.99 4.40 -7.52
CA LEU A 118 -0.39 4.27 -7.08
C LEU A 118 -1.19 3.55 -8.15
N LYS A 119 -1.84 2.46 -7.77
CA LYS A 119 -2.86 1.80 -8.57
C LYS A 119 -4.21 2.01 -7.93
N GLN A 120 -5.21 2.33 -8.75
CA GLN A 120 -6.59 2.30 -8.34
C GLN A 120 -7.19 1.01 -8.90
N LEU A 121 -7.62 0.11 -8.02
CA LEU A 121 -8.41 -1.05 -8.44
C LEU A 121 -9.79 -0.54 -8.85
N ASN A 122 -9.98 -0.26 -10.13
CA ASN A 122 -11.31 -0.09 -10.71
C ASN A 122 -11.94 -1.49 -10.81
N ARG A 123 -13.01 -1.75 -10.07
CA ARG A 123 -13.82 -2.97 -10.27
C ARG A 123 -14.47 -2.88 -11.67
N PRO A 124 -14.50 -3.98 -12.46
CA PRO A 124 -15.34 -3.99 -13.66
C PRO A 124 -16.79 -3.71 -13.23
N GLY A 125 -17.40 -2.76 -13.92
CA GLY A 125 -18.80 -2.35 -13.70
C GLY A 125 -19.80 -3.40 -14.16
#